data_AF-A0A0S4KI24-F1
#
_entry.id   AF-A0A0S4KI24-F1
#
_cell.length_a   1.000
_cell.length_b   1.000
_cell.length_c   1.000
_cell.angle_alpha   90.00
_cell.angle_beta   90.00
_cell.angle_gamma   90.00
#
_symmetry.space_group_name_H-M   'P 1'
#
loop_
_entity.id
_entity.type
_entity.pdbx_description
1 polymer ?
#
loop_
_entity_poly.entity_id
_entity_poly.type
_entity_poly.pdbx_seq_one_letter_code
_entity_poly.pdbx_strand_id
1 'polypeptide(L)'
;MPVSKSPSRSNSPSSPDNRVTTVSSSHHHQSSQQQQQGGSSFTSYDGMFPDMLDVMEFESWWTERSPGGGTQRRYILILYFPSESQFQVTVDDSKTPLSLKVVNRYGEPLHAYDLYVGAVIDVLGRPTTLMSASLRTITWLESHMKRLWKRKLLLEEKVNKFRPTPLHALDNGIFRRLKESNPALGGTIPLRKILDVLRTLDDELSLYQ
;
A
#
# COMPACT_ATOMS: atom_id res chain seq x y z
N MET A 1 41.42 -15.48 61.89
CA MET A 1 41.89 -14.07 61.82
C MET A 1 42.39 -13.80 60.41
N PRO A 2 42.17 -12.63 59.76
CA PRO A 2 41.24 -11.54 60.13
C PRO A 2 40.46 -10.88 58.94
N VAL A 3 39.50 -10.02 59.34
CA VAL A 3 38.85 -8.82 58.73
C VAL A 3 38.10 -8.80 57.36
N SER A 4 36.75 -8.68 57.47
CA SER A 4 35.87 -7.56 57.06
C SER A 4 35.86 -6.96 55.64
N LYS A 5 34.66 -6.82 55.04
CA LYS A 5 33.85 -5.56 55.05
C LYS A 5 32.59 -5.70 54.17
N SER A 6 31.42 -5.40 54.75
CA SER A 6 30.23 -4.90 54.02
C SER A 6 30.43 -3.41 53.69
N PRO A 7 29.69 -2.85 52.71
CA PRO A 7 28.50 -2.11 53.10
C PRO A 7 27.30 -2.22 52.14
N SER A 8 26.15 -2.00 52.77
CA SER A 8 24.80 -1.78 52.27
C SER A 8 24.65 -0.54 51.38
N ARG A 9 23.71 -0.59 50.43
CA ARG A 9 22.91 0.58 50.00
C ARG A 9 21.56 0.15 49.45
N SER A 10 20.55 0.37 50.27
CA SER A 10 19.13 0.49 49.94
C SER A 10 18.88 1.76 49.14
N ASN A 11 18.08 1.70 48.08
CA ASN A 11 17.42 2.87 47.51
C ASN A 11 16.00 2.48 47.09
N SER A 12 15.05 2.87 47.93
CA SER A 12 13.64 3.05 47.56
C SER A 12 13.50 4.40 46.83
N PRO A 13 12.69 4.47 45.78
CA PRO A 13 11.99 5.71 45.46
C PRO A 13 10.50 5.54 45.74
N SER A 14 10.03 6.43 46.61
CA SER A 14 8.66 6.80 46.91
C SER A 14 7.82 7.13 45.67
N SER A 15 6.55 6.71 45.73
CA SER A 15 5.45 7.16 44.87
C SER A 15 5.36 8.69 44.76
N PRO A 16 4.68 9.17 43.71
CA PRO A 16 3.57 10.07 43.97
C PRO A 16 2.26 9.58 43.33
N ASP A 17 1.21 9.78 44.09
CA ASP A 17 -0.20 9.66 43.75
C ASP A 17 -0.53 10.24 42.38
N ASN A 18 -1.23 9.48 41.55
CA ASN A 18 -2.11 10.05 40.52
C ASN A 18 -3.54 9.61 40.78
N ARG A 19 -4.26 10.55 41.41
CA ARG A 19 -5.73 10.62 41.53
C ARG A 19 -6.39 10.26 40.19
N VAL A 20 -7.15 9.18 40.18
CA VAL A 20 -8.22 8.95 39.21
C VAL A 20 -9.44 9.72 39.71
N THR A 21 -9.81 10.80 39.02
CA THR A 21 -11.07 11.50 39.26
C THR A 21 -12.18 10.75 38.53
N THR A 22 -13.02 10.07 39.28
CA THR A 22 -14.31 9.57 38.82
C THR A 22 -15.20 10.76 38.48
N VAL A 23 -15.60 10.89 37.22
CA VAL A 23 -16.76 11.72 36.84
C VAL A 23 -17.77 10.78 36.20
N SER A 24 -18.69 10.30 37.02
CA SER A 24 -19.98 9.81 36.57
C SER A 24 -20.91 11.01 36.43
N SER A 25 -21.45 11.25 35.24
CA SER A 25 -22.70 12.01 35.10
C SER A 25 -23.43 11.61 33.82
N SER A 26 -24.65 11.19 34.10
CA SER A 26 -25.72 10.66 33.28
C SER A 26 -26.26 11.63 32.22
N HIS A 27 -26.71 11.03 31.11
CA HIS A 27 -27.82 11.41 30.24
C HIS A 27 -28.05 12.88 29.87
N HIS A 28 -27.80 13.20 28.59
CA HIS A 28 -28.75 14.03 27.84
C HIS A 28 -28.91 13.54 26.39
N HIS A 29 -30.17 13.40 26.01
CA HIS A 29 -30.67 13.09 24.68
C HIS A 29 -30.55 14.36 23.84
N GLN A 30 -29.90 14.32 22.67
CA GLN A 30 -30.27 15.23 21.59
C GLN A 30 -29.82 14.69 20.24
N SER A 31 -30.83 14.36 19.44
CA SER A 31 -30.79 14.13 18.02
C SER A 31 -30.17 15.33 17.31
N SER A 32 -29.17 15.09 16.47
CA SER A 32 -28.77 16.01 15.41
C SER A 32 -28.45 15.18 14.18
N GLN A 33 -29.44 15.14 13.29
CA GLN A 33 -29.18 14.93 11.87
C GLN A 33 -28.17 15.99 11.43
N GLN A 34 -27.03 15.56 10.94
CA GLN A 34 -26.34 16.30 9.89
C GLN A 34 -25.72 15.29 8.94
N GLN A 35 -26.40 15.17 7.79
CA GLN A 35 -25.81 14.79 6.54
C GLN A 35 -24.47 15.52 6.39
N GLN A 36 -23.38 14.78 6.38
CA GLN A 36 -22.23 15.14 5.56
C GLN A 36 -22.14 14.08 4.47
N GLN A 37 -23.00 14.28 3.48
CA GLN A 37 -22.68 13.91 2.10
C GLN A 37 -21.46 14.76 1.72
N GLY A 38 -20.29 14.22 2.04
CA GLY A 38 -19.00 14.67 1.55
C GLY A 38 -18.30 13.46 0.95
N GLY A 39 -19.00 12.76 0.04
CA GLY A 39 -18.40 11.76 -0.82
C GLY A 39 -17.46 12.47 -1.77
N SER A 40 -16.27 12.79 -1.26
CA SER A 40 -15.13 13.30 -1.99
C SER A 40 -15.01 12.54 -3.29
N SER A 41 -14.96 13.27 -4.40
CA SER A 41 -14.62 12.81 -5.74
C SER A 41 -13.57 11.70 -5.71
N PHE A 42 -14.05 10.45 -5.69
CA PHE A 42 -13.23 9.26 -5.77
C PHE A 42 -12.72 9.23 -7.22
N THR A 43 -11.44 9.50 -7.39
CA THR A 43 -10.77 9.64 -8.69
C THR A 43 -11.20 8.52 -9.63
N SER A 44 -11.93 8.88 -10.68
CA SER A 44 -12.71 7.99 -11.54
C SER A 44 -11.84 7.12 -12.44
N TYR A 45 -11.20 6.10 -11.86
CA TYR A 45 -10.62 4.97 -12.60
C TYR A 45 -11.64 3.82 -12.75
N ASP A 46 -12.87 4.02 -12.28
CA ASP A 46 -13.96 3.03 -12.26
C ASP A 46 -14.30 2.48 -13.67
N GLY A 47 -14.08 3.28 -14.72
CA GLY A 47 -14.20 2.84 -16.12
C GLY A 47 -12.93 2.27 -16.76
N MET A 48 -11.76 2.42 -16.12
CA MET A 48 -10.49 1.94 -16.67
C MET A 48 -10.19 0.48 -16.30
N PHE A 49 -10.90 -0.07 -15.32
CA PHE A 49 -10.70 -1.41 -14.74
C PHE A 49 -12.05 -2.14 -14.57
N PRO A 50 -12.73 -2.51 -15.68
CA PRO A 50 -14.06 -3.14 -15.64
C PRO A 50 -14.09 -4.52 -14.96
N ASP A 51 -12.92 -5.13 -14.79
CA ASP A 51 -12.69 -6.45 -14.21
C ASP A 51 -11.82 -6.37 -12.94
N MET A 52 -12.11 -5.41 -12.06
CA MET A 52 -11.44 -5.30 -10.75
C MET A 52 -11.66 -6.57 -9.92
N LEU A 53 -10.61 -7.04 -9.22
CA LEU A 53 -10.74 -8.16 -8.29
C LEU A 53 -11.49 -7.72 -7.03
N ASP A 54 -12.30 -8.63 -6.46
CA ASP A 54 -12.93 -8.41 -5.14
C ASP A 54 -11.88 -8.31 -4.04
N VAL A 55 -10.81 -9.10 -4.19
CA VAL A 55 -9.67 -9.14 -3.26
C VAL A 55 -8.38 -9.36 -4.02
N MET A 56 -7.35 -8.60 -3.65
CA MET A 56 -5.96 -8.84 -4.02
C MET A 56 -5.23 -9.42 -2.81
N GLU A 57 -4.44 -10.46 -3.02
CA GLU A 57 -3.76 -11.20 -1.97
C GLU A 57 -2.26 -11.18 -2.19
N PHE A 58 -1.54 -10.75 -1.15
CA PHE A 58 -0.09 -10.65 -1.11
C PHE A 58 0.46 -11.30 0.15
N GLU A 59 1.67 -11.82 0.05
CA GLU A 59 2.40 -12.31 1.22
C GLU A 59 3.72 -11.53 1.37
N SER A 60 4.17 -11.44 2.61
CA SER A 60 5.47 -10.91 2.96
C SER A 60 6.03 -11.62 4.18
N TRP A 61 7.28 -11.34 4.50
CA TRP A 61 7.89 -11.78 5.75
C TRP A 61 9.00 -10.82 6.18
N TRP A 62 9.26 -10.76 7.48
CA TRP A 62 10.44 -10.11 8.03
C TRP A 62 11.15 -11.01 9.05
N THR A 63 12.38 -10.66 9.38
CA THR A 63 13.15 -11.34 10.43
C THR A 63 13.16 -10.47 11.68
N GLU A 64 12.70 -11.03 12.79
CA GLU A 64 12.70 -10.39 14.10
C GLU A 64 13.71 -11.08 15.03
N ARG A 65 14.28 -10.33 15.98
CA ARG A 65 15.21 -10.88 16.96
C ARG A 65 14.41 -11.44 18.13
N SER A 66 14.62 -12.72 18.44
CA SER A 66 13.90 -13.37 19.54
C SER A 66 14.44 -12.92 20.90
N PRO A 67 13.59 -12.79 21.95
CA PRO A 67 14.03 -12.40 23.29
C PRO A 67 15.10 -13.31 23.90
N GLY A 68 15.09 -14.59 23.55
CA GLY A 68 16.06 -15.60 24.01
C GLY A 68 17.37 -15.67 23.20
N GLY A 69 17.59 -14.73 22.27
CA GLY A 69 18.64 -14.84 21.27
C GLY A 69 18.18 -15.62 20.03
N GLY A 70 18.83 -15.37 18.90
CA GLY A 70 18.43 -15.90 17.59
C GLY A 70 17.52 -14.97 16.78
N THR A 71 17.11 -15.45 15.62
CA THR A 71 16.26 -14.75 14.66
C THR A 71 15.07 -15.61 14.28
N GLN A 72 13.87 -15.04 14.28
CA GLN A 72 12.64 -15.68 13.86
C GLN A 72 12.08 -14.97 12.63
N ARG A 73 11.70 -15.75 11.60
CA ARG A 73 10.94 -15.22 10.47
C ARG A 73 9.47 -15.12 10.86
N ARG A 74 8.87 -13.95 10.62
CA ARG A 74 7.45 -13.66 10.83
C ARG A 74 6.82 -13.49 9.46
N TYR A 75 5.73 -14.21 9.21
CA TYR A 75 4.98 -14.18 7.96
C TYR A 75 3.78 -13.25 8.10
N ILE A 76 3.38 -12.63 7.00
CA ILE A 76 2.24 -11.74 6.97
C ILE A 76 1.46 -11.97 5.67
N LEU A 77 0.16 -12.20 5.82
CA LEU A 77 -0.81 -12.23 4.74
C LEU A 77 -1.51 -10.87 4.67
N ILE A 78 -1.58 -10.31 3.48
CA ILE A 78 -2.13 -8.98 3.21
C ILE A 78 -3.22 -9.13 2.16
N LEU A 79 -4.46 -8.87 2.57
CA LEU A 79 -5.62 -8.81 1.68
C LEU A 79 -5.98 -7.35 1.46
N TYR A 80 -6.15 -6.96 0.20
CA TYR A 80 -6.64 -5.64 -0.17
C TYR A 80 -7.98 -5.78 -0.89
N PHE A 81 -8.97 -5.02 -0.43
CA PHE A 81 -10.33 -4.99 -0.97
C PHE A 81 -10.51 -3.70 -1.78
N PRO A 82 -10.42 -3.73 -3.12
CA PRO A 82 -10.41 -2.52 -3.94
C PRO A 82 -11.69 -1.68 -3.84
N SER A 83 -12.85 -2.33 -3.69
CA SER A 83 -14.15 -1.67 -3.53
C SER A 83 -14.23 -0.78 -2.28
N GLU A 84 -13.52 -1.17 -1.22
CA GLU A 84 -13.54 -0.49 0.08
C GLU A 84 -12.29 0.34 0.34
N SER A 85 -11.26 0.20 -0.51
CA SER A 85 -9.91 0.73 -0.25
C SER A 85 -9.41 0.37 1.15
N GLN A 86 -9.64 -0.88 1.54
CA GLN A 86 -9.33 -1.41 2.87
C GLN A 86 -8.33 -2.56 2.76
N PHE A 87 -7.42 -2.63 3.75
CA PHE A 87 -6.51 -3.75 3.94
C PHE A 87 -6.96 -4.59 5.13
N GLN A 88 -6.82 -5.91 5.02
CA GLN A 88 -6.82 -6.83 6.15
C GLN A 88 -5.47 -7.53 6.22
N VAL A 89 -4.91 -7.59 7.42
CA VAL A 89 -3.58 -8.11 7.66
C VAL A 89 -3.62 -9.19 8.74
N THR A 90 -3.02 -10.34 8.45
CA THR A 90 -2.86 -11.46 9.38
C THR A 90 -1.37 -11.75 9.53
N VAL A 91 -0.89 -11.80 10.78
CA VAL A 91 0.54 -12.06 11.07
C VAL A 91 0.68 -13.45 11.68
N ASP A 92 1.48 -14.30 11.04
CA ASP A 92 1.64 -15.72 11.36
C ASP A 92 0.27 -16.41 11.57
N ASP A 93 0.10 -17.14 12.66
CA ASP A 93 -1.12 -17.87 12.99
C ASP A 93 -2.13 -17.02 13.81
N SER A 94 -2.08 -15.68 13.70
CA SER A 94 -3.04 -14.83 14.40
C SER A 94 -4.47 -15.15 13.93
N LYS A 95 -5.37 -15.46 14.87
CA LYS A 95 -6.75 -15.86 14.55
C LYS A 95 -7.64 -14.71 14.06
N THR A 96 -7.23 -13.47 14.31
CA THR A 96 -8.05 -12.29 14.03
C THR A 96 -7.28 -11.38 13.07
N PRO A 97 -7.77 -11.21 11.82
CA PRO A 97 -7.18 -10.24 10.91
C PRO A 97 -7.41 -8.81 11.41
N LEU A 98 -6.44 -7.94 11.20
CA LEU A 98 -6.55 -6.52 11.49
C LEU A 98 -6.94 -5.74 10.24
N SER A 99 -8.06 -5.03 10.30
CA SER A 99 -8.47 -4.09 9.25
C SER A 99 -7.78 -2.74 9.41
N LEU A 100 -7.22 -2.22 8.34
CA LEU A 100 -6.53 -0.92 8.33
C LEU A 100 -6.62 -0.21 6.98
N LYS A 101 -6.38 1.09 6.98
CA LYS A 101 -6.20 1.90 5.77
C LYS A 101 -4.72 2.23 5.64
N VAL A 102 -4.14 1.93 4.49
CA VAL A 102 -2.76 2.32 4.17
C VAL A 102 -2.79 3.54 3.25
N VAL A 103 -1.94 4.51 3.54
CA VAL A 103 -1.76 5.70 2.72
C VAL A 103 -0.36 5.74 2.12
N ASN A 104 -0.21 6.45 1.01
CA ASN A 104 1.08 6.76 0.43
C ASN A 104 1.80 7.86 1.24
N ARG A 105 3.02 8.22 0.83
CA ARG A 105 3.82 9.28 1.46
C ARG A 105 3.19 10.68 1.45
N TYR A 106 2.16 10.88 0.63
CA TYR A 106 1.41 12.12 0.51
C TYR A 106 0.11 12.11 1.34
N GLY A 107 -0.17 11.03 2.06
CA GLY A 107 -1.37 10.88 2.87
C GLY A 107 -2.60 10.43 2.08
N GLU A 108 -2.45 10.08 0.80
CA GLU A 108 -3.56 9.58 -0.02
C GLU A 108 -3.73 8.07 0.15
N PRO A 109 -4.96 7.53 0.18
CA PRO A 109 -5.18 6.08 0.22
C PRO A 109 -4.44 5.35 -0.91
N LEU A 110 -3.87 4.19 -0.58
CA LEU A 110 -3.36 3.29 -1.62
C LEU A 110 -4.52 2.68 -2.40
N HIS A 111 -4.32 2.54 -3.70
CA HIS A 111 -5.26 1.88 -4.61
C HIS A 111 -4.67 0.61 -5.22
N ALA A 112 -5.51 -0.20 -5.87
CA ALA A 112 -5.10 -1.47 -6.50
C ALA A 112 -3.89 -1.32 -7.43
N TYR A 113 -3.78 -0.19 -8.13
CA TYR A 113 -2.73 0.09 -9.12
C TYR A 113 -1.43 0.62 -8.50
N ASP A 114 -1.40 0.83 -7.18
CA ASP A 114 -0.18 1.05 -6.39
C ASP A 114 0.43 -0.26 -5.88
N LEU A 115 -0.33 -1.35 -5.91
CA LEU A 115 0.05 -2.64 -5.34
C LEU A 115 0.62 -3.56 -6.43
N TYR A 116 1.83 -4.05 -6.19
CA TYR A 116 2.55 -4.95 -7.08
C TYR A 116 3.61 -5.71 -6.27
N VAL A 117 4.09 -6.85 -6.78
CA VAL A 117 5.18 -7.60 -6.13
C VAL A 117 6.45 -6.76 -6.14
N GLY A 118 7.00 -6.50 -4.96
CA GLY A 118 8.11 -5.58 -4.72
C GLY A 118 7.69 -4.17 -4.29
N ALA A 119 6.39 -3.85 -4.26
CA ALA A 119 5.90 -2.61 -3.67
C ALA A 119 6.20 -2.60 -2.16
N VAL A 120 6.53 -1.43 -1.61
CA VAL A 120 6.71 -1.23 -0.17
C VAL A 120 5.54 -0.40 0.34
N ILE A 121 4.81 -0.95 1.31
CA ILE A 121 3.67 -0.30 1.96
C ILE A 121 3.94 -0.14 3.46
N ASP A 122 3.27 0.80 4.12
CA ASP A 122 3.37 0.96 5.58
C ASP A 122 2.27 0.16 6.29
N VAL A 123 2.66 -0.87 7.03
CA VAL A 123 1.75 -1.68 7.86
C VAL A 123 2.08 -1.40 9.33
N LEU A 124 1.23 -0.60 9.99
CA LEU A 124 1.35 -0.23 11.41
C LEU A 124 2.69 0.41 11.79
N GLY A 125 3.20 1.31 10.94
CA GLY A 125 4.47 2.01 11.16
C GLY A 125 5.69 1.19 10.75
N ARG A 126 5.48 0.09 10.01
CA ARG A 126 6.55 -0.77 9.50
C ARG A 126 6.53 -0.79 7.97
N PRO A 127 7.66 -0.50 7.30
CA PRO A 127 7.77 -0.69 5.87
C PRO A 127 7.74 -2.20 5.55
N THR A 128 6.74 -2.62 4.79
CA THR A 128 6.49 -4.01 4.41
C THR A 128 6.52 -4.14 2.90
N THR A 129 7.49 -4.89 2.39
CA THR A 129 7.59 -5.22 0.96
C THR A 129 6.60 -6.33 0.62
N LEU A 130 5.75 -6.17 -0.39
CA LEU A 130 4.90 -7.24 -0.92
C LEU A 130 5.80 -8.24 -1.67
N MET A 131 6.09 -9.40 -1.09
CA MET A 131 7.14 -10.30 -1.60
C MET A 131 6.62 -11.31 -2.63
N SER A 132 5.38 -11.74 -2.47
CA SER A 132 4.66 -12.61 -3.41
C SER A 132 3.19 -12.16 -3.49
N ALA A 133 2.48 -12.71 -4.47
CA ALA A 133 1.05 -12.48 -4.63
C ALA A 133 0.38 -13.77 -5.11
N SER A 134 -0.92 -13.90 -4.84
CA SER A 134 -1.69 -15.04 -5.33
C SER A 134 -1.72 -15.05 -6.86
N LEU A 135 -1.88 -16.23 -7.47
CA LEU A 135 -1.95 -16.38 -8.92
C LEU A 135 -3.06 -15.51 -9.54
N ARG A 136 -4.21 -15.37 -8.85
CA ARG A 136 -5.32 -14.52 -9.28
C ARG A 136 -4.88 -13.05 -9.34
N THR A 137 -4.17 -12.57 -8.31
CA THR A 137 -3.64 -11.21 -8.23
C THR A 137 -2.59 -10.95 -9.31
N ILE A 138 -1.63 -11.86 -9.49
CA ILE A 138 -0.61 -11.76 -10.54
C ILE A 138 -1.25 -11.70 -11.93
N THR A 139 -2.17 -12.62 -12.22
CA THR A 139 -2.88 -12.67 -13.51
C THR A 139 -3.59 -11.36 -13.80
N TRP A 140 -4.26 -10.79 -12.80
CA TRP A 140 -4.93 -9.51 -12.92
C TRP A 140 -3.95 -8.37 -13.20
N LEU A 141 -2.85 -8.27 -12.43
CA LEU A 141 -1.81 -7.25 -12.62
C LEU A 141 -1.22 -7.31 -14.02
N GLU A 142 -0.91 -8.51 -14.52
CA GLU A 142 -0.34 -8.71 -15.85
C GLU A 142 -1.32 -8.39 -16.98
N SER A 143 -2.58 -8.81 -16.85
CA SER A 143 -3.64 -8.49 -17.83
C SER A 143 -3.81 -6.97 -17.95
N HIS A 144 -3.90 -6.30 -16.81
CA HIS A 144 -4.08 -4.86 -16.74
C HIS A 144 -2.88 -4.08 -17.25
N MET A 145 -1.67 -4.50 -16.89
CA MET A 145 -0.45 -3.95 -17.45
C MET A 145 -0.47 -4.02 -18.98
N LYS A 146 -0.80 -5.19 -19.58
CA LYS A 146 -0.87 -5.35 -21.04
C LYS A 146 -1.89 -4.41 -21.67
N ARG A 147 -3.06 -4.22 -21.03
CA ARG A 147 -4.10 -3.30 -21.51
C ARG A 147 -3.63 -1.84 -21.49
N LEU A 148 -3.07 -1.39 -20.37
CA LEU A 148 -2.53 -0.03 -20.23
C LEU A 148 -1.39 0.22 -21.22
N TRP A 149 -0.54 -0.78 -21.44
CA TRP A 149 0.55 -0.71 -22.39
C TRP A 149 0.06 -0.51 -23.83
N LYS A 150 -0.92 -1.30 -24.27
CA LYS A 150 -1.53 -1.13 -25.59
C LYS A 150 -2.10 0.28 -25.76
N ARG A 151 -2.80 0.80 -24.74
CA ARG A 151 -3.33 2.17 -24.76
C ARG A 151 -2.21 3.22 -24.88
N LYS A 152 -1.09 3.01 -24.16
CA LYS A 152 0.07 3.92 -24.20
C LYS A 152 0.61 4.01 -25.62
N LEU A 153 0.88 2.87 -26.26
CA LEU A 153 1.40 2.83 -27.63
C LEU A 153 0.47 3.58 -28.62
N LEU A 154 -0.84 3.39 -28.48
CA LEU A 154 -1.82 4.09 -29.33
C LEU A 154 -1.83 5.61 -29.11
N LEU A 155 -1.67 6.07 -27.86
CA LEU A 155 -1.58 7.50 -27.56
C LEU A 155 -0.27 8.10 -28.04
N GLU A 156 0.85 7.40 -27.85
CA GLU A 156 2.15 7.83 -28.37
C GLU A 156 2.12 7.98 -29.89
N GLU A 157 1.52 7.03 -30.61
CA GLU A 157 1.35 7.13 -32.06
C GLU A 157 0.53 8.37 -32.46
N LYS A 158 -0.55 8.68 -31.74
CA LYS A 158 -1.38 9.87 -32.01
C LYS A 158 -0.62 11.16 -31.74
N VAL A 159 0.03 11.28 -30.58
CA VAL A 159 0.81 12.47 -30.19
C VAL A 159 1.97 12.70 -31.16
N ASN A 160 2.64 11.64 -31.60
CA ASN A 160 3.77 11.74 -32.55
C ASN A 160 3.40 12.36 -33.90
N LYS A 161 2.12 12.36 -34.31
CA LYS A 161 1.68 13.05 -35.54
C LYS A 161 1.83 14.56 -35.46
N PHE A 162 1.81 15.12 -34.26
CA PHE A 162 1.86 16.56 -34.01
C PHE A 162 3.24 17.04 -33.54
N ARG A 163 4.16 16.10 -33.27
CA ARG A 163 5.51 16.42 -32.83
C ARG A 163 6.50 16.42 -34.01
N PRO A 164 7.41 17.41 -34.11
CA PRO A 164 8.49 17.40 -35.09
C PRO A 164 9.50 16.27 -34.87
N THR A 165 9.56 15.68 -33.67
CA THR A 165 10.45 14.57 -33.32
C THR A 165 9.68 13.50 -32.53
N PRO A 166 9.72 12.23 -32.96
CA PRO A 166 9.01 11.14 -32.28
C PRO A 166 9.50 10.93 -30.83
N LEU A 167 8.56 10.70 -29.92
CA LEU A 167 8.83 10.25 -28.54
C LEU A 167 9.35 8.80 -28.56
N HIS A 168 10.65 8.63 -28.80
CA HIS A 168 11.36 7.39 -28.43
C HIS A 168 12.05 7.48 -27.06
N ALA A 169 11.88 8.59 -26.34
CA ALA A 169 12.74 8.98 -25.21
C ALA A 169 12.16 8.79 -23.80
N LEU A 170 10.91 8.33 -23.64
CA LEU A 170 10.34 8.00 -22.31
C LEU A 170 10.34 6.50 -22.02
N ASP A 171 11.26 5.76 -22.65
CA ASP A 171 11.51 4.34 -22.36
C ASP A 171 12.27 4.21 -21.03
N ASN A 172 11.63 4.67 -19.95
CA ASN A 172 12.04 4.41 -18.57
C ASN A 172 12.26 2.89 -18.46
N GLY A 173 13.41 2.41 -17.98
CA GLY A 173 13.82 0.99 -18.08
C GLY A 173 12.84 -0.08 -17.59
N ILE A 174 11.74 0.30 -16.93
CA ILE A 174 10.52 -0.51 -16.72
C ILE A 174 9.95 -1.01 -18.07
N PHE A 175 9.88 -0.13 -19.05
CA PHE A 175 9.32 -0.34 -20.38
C PHE A 175 10.26 -1.12 -21.31
N ARG A 176 11.58 -0.92 -21.15
CA ARG A 176 12.59 -1.78 -21.78
C ARG A 176 12.48 -3.24 -21.32
N ARG A 177 12.32 -3.49 -20.02
CA ARG A 177 12.11 -4.86 -19.50
C ARG A 177 10.87 -5.51 -20.11
N LEU A 178 9.78 -4.77 -20.25
CA LEU A 178 8.54 -5.25 -20.89
C LEU A 178 8.72 -5.62 -22.36
N LYS A 179 9.54 -4.85 -23.10
CA LYS A 179 9.86 -5.11 -24.51
C LYS A 179 10.76 -6.34 -24.69
N GLU A 180 11.60 -6.64 -23.69
CA GLU A 180 12.59 -7.71 -23.73
C GLU A 180 12.13 -9.02 -23.03
N SER A 181 11.09 -9.00 -22.20
CA SER A 181 10.70 -10.15 -21.34
C SER A 181 9.51 -10.97 -21.86
N ASN A 182 9.67 -12.31 -21.78
CA ASN A 182 8.60 -13.32 -21.73
C ASN A 182 7.57 -12.95 -20.62
N PRO A 183 6.24 -13.09 -20.82
CA PRO A 183 5.22 -12.23 -20.21
C PRO A 183 4.85 -12.53 -18.75
N ALA A 184 5.63 -13.35 -18.04
CA ALA A 184 5.40 -13.68 -16.63
C ALA A 184 6.31 -12.82 -15.75
N LEU A 185 5.97 -11.54 -15.61
CA LEU A 185 6.71 -10.60 -14.75
C LEU A 185 6.29 -10.72 -13.28
N GLY A 186 5.46 -11.71 -12.94
CA GLY A 186 5.11 -12.05 -11.55
C GLY A 186 4.39 -10.90 -10.84
N GLY A 187 3.70 -10.04 -11.59
CA GLY A 187 3.02 -8.87 -11.04
C GLY A 187 3.97 -7.81 -10.46
N THR A 188 5.19 -7.66 -10.96
CA THR A 188 6.20 -6.72 -10.41
C THR A 188 6.14 -5.29 -10.97
N ILE A 189 5.22 -5.01 -11.89
CA ILE A 189 5.17 -3.73 -12.59
C ILE A 189 4.19 -2.77 -11.90
N PRO A 190 4.63 -1.55 -11.52
CA PRO A 190 3.75 -0.54 -10.93
C PRO A 190 2.79 0.02 -11.99
N LEU A 191 1.51 -0.33 -11.89
CA LEU A 191 0.48 0.14 -12.82
C LEU A 191 0.27 1.65 -12.76
N ARG A 192 0.37 2.26 -11.56
CA ARG A 192 0.32 3.72 -11.33
C ARG A 192 1.22 4.49 -12.30
N LYS A 193 2.47 4.06 -12.47
CA LYS A 193 3.43 4.76 -13.35
C LYS A 193 2.98 4.76 -14.81
N ILE A 194 2.31 3.69 -15.26
CA ILE A 194 1.78 3.63 -16.62
C ILE A 194 0.57 4.56 -16.74
N LEU A 195 -0.30 4.60 -15.74
CA LEU A 195 -1.45 5.52 -15.69
C LEU A 195 -1.01 6.98 -15.70
N ASP A 196 0.03 7.35 -14.96
CA ASP A 196 0.55 8.72 -14.94
C ASP A 196 1.07 9.15 -16.32
N VAL A 197 1.76 8.24 -17.02
CA VAL A 197 2.21 8.46 -18.40
C VAL A 197 1.02 8.60 -19.34
N LEU A 198 0.02 7.73 -19.23
CA LEU A 198 -1.20 7.80 -20.04
C LEU A 198 -1.93 9.13 -19.85
N ARG A 199 -2.06 9.58 -18.60
CA ARG A 199 -2.67 10.88 -18.29
C ARG A 199 -1.90 12.03 -18.94
N THR A 200 -0.57 12.00 -18.85
CA THR A 200 0.28 13.02 -19.49
C THR A 200 0.09 13.05 -21.01
N LEU A 201 0.02 11.88 -21.65
CA LEU A 201 -0.21 11.78 -23.10
C LEU A 201 -1.62 12.22 -23.51
N ASP A 202 -2.65 11.87 -22.72
CA ASP A 202 -4.02 12.31 -22.95
C ASP A 202 -4.13 13.84 -22.80
N ASP A 203 -3.54 14.41 -21.73
CA ASP A 203 -3.49 15.86 -21.50
C ASP A 203 -2.77 16.59 -22.64
N GLU A 204 -1.66 16.06 -23.13
CA GLU A 204 -0.96 16.62 -24.28
C GLU A 204 -1.79 16.54 -25.57
N LEU A 205 -2.40 15.39 -25.85
CA LEU A 205 -3.21 15.22 -27.06
C LEU A 205 -4.40 16.21 -27.07
N SER A 206 -4.94 16.56 -25.90
CA SER A 206 -6.00 17.54 -25.76
C SER A 206 -5.61 18.95 -26.21
N LEU A 207 -4.32 19.28 -26.25
CA LEU A 207 -3.82 20.57 -26.76
C LEU A 207 -3.90 20.69 -28.29
N TYR A 208 -4.12 19.58 -28.99
CA TYR A 208 -4.17 19.51 -30.46
C TYR A 208 -5.58 19.28 -31.01
N GLN A 209 -6.61 19.22 -30.16
CA GLN A 209 -8.03 19.06 -30.53
C GLN A 209 -8.76 20.39 -30.41
#